data_AF-A0A7R9FTG5-F1
#
_entry.id   AF-A0A7R9FTG5-F1
#
_cell.length_a   1.000
_cell.length_b   1.000
_cell.length_c   1.000
_cell.angle_alpha   90.00
_cell.angle_beta   90.00
_cell.angle_gamma   90.00
#
_symmetry.space_group_name_H-M   'P 1'
#
loop_
_entity.id
_entity.type
_entity.pdbx_description
1 polymer ?
#
loop_
_entity_poly.entity_id
_entity_poly.type
_entity_poly.pdbx_seq_one_letter_code
_entity_poly.pdbx_strand_id
1 'polypeptide(L)'
;FPAKLDGVKTYMRLRRVPNHLQGKVVRWFDYLWLTHKSSDEERAVSCLPDKLKAEIAIHVHLDTLKRVEIFQNTEAGFLCELVLRLRPVLFSPGDYICRKGRSACDEAFKSSHE
;
A
#
# COMPACT_ATOMS: atom_id res chain seq x y z
N PHE A 1 -18.21 1.03 -2.37
CA PHE A 1 -17.44 0.23 -3.34
C PHE A 1 -17.97 -1.19 -3.53
N PRO A 2 -18.34 -1.96 -2.49
CA PRO A 2 -18.82 -3.35 -2.64
C PRO A 2 -19.99 -3.50 -3.64
N ALA A 3 -21.01 -2.64 -3.52
CA ALA A 3 -22.16 -2.64 -4.44
C ALA A 3 -21.79 -2.42 -5.92
N LYS A 4 -20.74 -1.63 -6.21
CA LYS A 4 -20.25 -1.43 -7.59
C LYS A 4 -19.58 -2.69 -8.12
N LEU A 5 -18.74 -3.35 -7.31
CA LEU A 5 -18.08 -4.60 -7.68
C LEU A 5 -19.11 -5.72 -7.92
N ASP A 6 -20.15 -5.81 -7.10
CA ASP A 6 -21.21 -6.82 -7.25
C ASP A 6 -22.02 -6.64 -8.54
N GLY A 7 -22.29 -5.38 -8.93
CA GLY A 7 -22.88 -5.06 -10.22
C GLY A 7 -22.01 -5.53 -11.40
N VAL A 8 -20.70 -5.27 -11.32
CA VAL A 8 -19.75 -5.69 -12.37
C VAL A 8 -19.60 -7.21 -12.43
N LYS A 9 -19.54 -7.90 -11.27
CA LYS A 9 -19.54 -9.38 -11.21
C LYS A 9 -20.79 -9.96 -11.86
N THR A 10 -21.96 -9.38 -11.57
CA THR A 10 -23.23 -9.81 -12.15
C THR A 10 -23.25 -9.64 -13.67
N TYR A 11 -22.80 -8.50 -14.18
CA TYR A 11 -22.67 -8.25 -15.61
C TYR A 11 -21.74 -9.27 -16.30
N MET A 12 -20.56 -9.53 -15.72
CA MET A 12 -19.60 -10.48 -16.28
C MET A 12 -20.15 -11.90 -16.35
N ARG A 13 -20.91 -12.32 -15.33
CA ARG A 13 -21.60 -13.62 -15.30
C ARG A 13 -22.67 -13.70 -16.40
N LEU A 14 -23.50 -12.66 -16.55
CA LEU A 14 -24.55 -12.61 -17.58
C LEU A 14 -23.98 -12.64 -19.00
N ARG A 15 -22.80 -12.07 -19.22
CA ARG A 15 -22.11 -12.04 -20.52
C ARG A 15 -21.14 -13.20 -20.74
N ARG A 16 -21.06 -14.16 -19.80
CA ARG A 16 -20.15 -15.32 -19.88
C ARG A 16 -18.69 -14.91 -20.14
N VAL A 17 -18.24 -13.82 -19.50
CA VAL A 17 -16.85 -13.35 -19.61
C VAL A 17 -15.90 -14.46 -19.12
N PRO A 18 -14.79 -14.75 -19.81
CA PRO A 18 -13.83 -15.76 -19.35
C PRO A 18 -13.30 -15.48 -17.94
N ASN A 19 -13.13 -16.54 -17.12
CA ASN A 19 -12.72 -16.42 -15.71
C ASN A 19 -11.41 -15.65 -15.51
N HIS A 20 -10.45 -15.77 -16.44
CA HIS A 20 -9.18 -15.04 -16.34
C HIS A 20 -9.39 -13.52 -16.43
N LEU A 21 -10.35 -13.04 -17.24
CA LEU A 21 -10.70 -11.62 -17.31
C LEU A 21 -11.49 -11.18 -16.07
N GLN A 22 -12.42 -12.01 -15.59
CA GLN A 22 -13.14 -11.72 -14.34
C GLN A 22 -12.16 -11.53 -13.17
N GLY A 23 -11.17 -12.41 -13.04
CA GLY A 23 -10.12 -12.30 -12.02
C GLY A 23 -9.24 -11.06 -12.17
N LYS A 24 -9.01 -10.54 -13.40
CA LYS A 24 -8.32 -9.26 -13.61
C LYS A 24 -9.17 -8.08 -13.14
N VAL A 25 -10.48 -8.11 -13.42
CA VAL A 25 -11.41 -7.04 -13.01
C VAL A 25 -11.56 -6.99 -11.49
N VAL A 26 -11.73 -8.14 -10.83
CA VAL A 26 -11.81 -8.18 -9.36
C VAL A 26 -10.54 -7.60 -8.73
N ARG A 27 -9.36 -8.02 -9.19
CA ARG A 27 -8.08 -7.48 -8.70
C ARG A 27 -7.91 -5.98 -8.93
N TRP A 28 -8.40 -5.46 -10.06
CA TRP A 28 -8.41 -4.03 -10.31
C TRP A 28 -9.28 -3.26 -9.30
N PHE A 29 -10.43 -3.82 -8.92
CA PHE A 29 -11.26 -3.25 -7.87
C PHE A 29 -10.61 -3.31 -6.49
N ASP A 30 -9.90 -4.39 -6.16
CA ASP A 30 -9.12 -4.48 -4.92
C ASP A 30 -8.03 -3.39 -4.88
N TYR A 31 -7.31 -3.19 -5.99
CA TYR A 31 -6.33 -2.11 -6.14
C TYR A 31 -6.96 -0.72 -5.97
N LEU A 32 -8.08 -0.45 -6.66
CA LEU A 32 -8.78 0.83 -6.54
C LEU A 32 -9.25 1.10 -5.11
N TRP A 33 -9.73 0.07 -4.41
CA TRP A 33 -10.15 0.17 -3.02
C TRP A 33 -8.99 0.57 -2.10
N LEU A 34 -7.85 -0.12 -2.24
CA LEU A 34 -6.65 0.17 -1.47
C LEU A 34 -6.07 1.55 -1.80
N THR A 35 -6.09 1.96 -3.07
CA THR A 35 -5.62 3.29 -3.50
C THR A 35 -6.50 4.39 -2.92
N HIS A 36 -7.82 4.21 -2.95
CA HIS A 36 -8.77 5.16 -2.36
C HIS A 36 -8.54 5.31 -0.86
N LYS A 37 -8.32 4.20 -0.15
CA LYS A 37 -8.02 4.23 1.29
C LYS A 37 -6.74 5.01 1.58
N SER A 38 -5.66 4.76 0.83
CA SER A 38 -4.41 5.51 0.96
C SER A 38 -4.58 7.00 0.65
N SER A 39 -5.34 7.35 -0.39
CA SER A 39 -5.65 8.75 -0.68
C SER A 39 -6.50 9.43 0.40
N ASP A 40 -7.43 8.72 1.03
CA ASP A 40 -8.22 9.26 2.14
C ASP A 40 -7.36 9.54 3.37
N GLU A 41 -6.39 8.67 3.68
CA GLU A 41 -5.41 8.87 4.76
C GLU A 41 -4.57 10.13 4.53
N GLU A 42 -4.02 10.33 3.32
CA GLU A 42 -3.28 11.56 2.97
C GLU A 42 -4.15 12.81 3.10
N ARG A 43 -5.42 12.74 2.67
CA ARG A 43 -6.38 13.85 2.75
C ARG A 43 -6.75 14.16 4.20
N ALA A 44 -6.89 13.15 5.05
CA ALA A 44 -7.26 13.31 6.45
C ALA A 44 -6.24 14.15 7.23
N VAL A 45 -4.95 14.04 6.90
CA VAL A 45 -3.87 14.81 7.55
C VAL A 45 -3.47 16.06 6.75
N SER A 46 -4.05 16.31 5.58
CA SER A 46 -3.59 17.35 4.64
C SER A 46 -3.59 18.77 5.21
N CYS A 47 -4.53 19.09 6.11
CA CYS A 47 -4.66 20.40 6.75
C CYS A 47 -3.69 20.64 7.91
N LEU A 48 -2.97 19.60 8.36
CA LEU A 48 -2.07 19.71 9.49
C LEU A 48 -0.73 20.37 9.07
N PRO A 49 -0.08 21.13 9.97
CA PRO A 49 1.30 21.55 9.80
C PRO A 49 2.26 20.36 9.66
N ASP A 50 3.36 20.54 8.94
CA ASP A 50 4.32 19.47 8.63
C ASP A 50 4.89 18.81 9.88
N LYS A 51 5.07 19.56 10.97
CA LYS A 51 5.51 19.01 12.26
C LYS A 51 4.54 17.94 12.79
N LEU A 52 3.23 18.20 12.74
CA LEU A 52 2.23 17.24 13.21
C LEU A 52 2.10 16.05 12.26
N LYS A 53 2.21 16.28 10.95
CA LYS A 53 2.27 15.19 9.95
C LYS A 53 3.45 14.26 10.22
N ALA A 54 4.62 14.81 10.52
CA ALA A 54 5.82 14.06 10.86
C ALA A 54 5.64 13.23 12.14
N GLU A 55 5.09 13.83 13.20
CA GLU A 55 4.79 13.11 14.45
C GLU A 55 3.83 11.93 14.23
N ILE A 56 2.77 12.12 13.44
CA ILE A 56 1.83 11.06 13.08
C ILE A 56 2.52 9.96 12.25
N ALA A 57 3.28 10.34 11.21
CA ALA A 57 3.99 9.37 10.38
C ALA A 57 4.95 8.49 11.20
N ILE A 58 5.73 9.10 12.10
CA ILE A 58 6.60 8.40 13.03
C ILE A 58 5.79 7.44 13.90
N HIS A 59 4.70 7.89 14.51
CA HIS A 59 3.87 7.04 15.35
C HIS A 59 3.31 5.81 14.60
N VAL A 60 2.84 6.00 13.35
CA VAL A 60 2.22 4.92 12.56
C VAL A 60 3.25 3.91 12.04
N HIS A 61 4.44 4.36 11.62
CA HIS A 61 5.37 3.52 10.86
C HIS A 61 6.61 3.06 11.65
N LEU A 62 6.95 3.69 12.77
CA LEU A 62 8.17 3.37 13.51
C LEU A 62 8.22 1.92 13.98
N ASP A 63 7.12 1.40 14.50
CA ASP A 63 7.06 0.01 14.98
C ASP A 63 7.22 -1.00 13.84
N THR A 64 6.84 -0.63 12.62
CA THR A 64 7.09 -1.48 11.44
C THR A 64 8.58 -1.59 11.16
N LEU A 65 9.32 -0.49 11.23
CA LEU A 65 10.78 -0.51 11.03
C LEU A 65 11.50 -1.25 12.16
N LYS A 66 11.07 -1.10 13.42
CA LYS A 66 11.65 -1.82 14.57
C LYS A 66 11.57 -3.34 14.47
N ARG A 67 10.56 -3.87 13.75
CA ARG A 67 10.39 -5.31 13.53
C ARG A 67 11.31 -5.86 12.44
N VAL A 68 11.94 -5.01 11.64
CA VAL A 68 12.87 -5.45 10.59
C VAL A 68 14.20 -5.83 11.24
N GLU A 69 14.66 -7.06 10.96
CA GLU A 69 15.86 -7.64 11.58
C GLU A 69 17.11 -6.76 11.43
N ILE A 70 17.33 -6.17 10.24
CA ILE A 70 18.49 -5.31 9.98
C ILE A 70 18.50 -4.00 10.80
N PHE A 71 17.38 -3.63 11.43
CA PHE A 71 17.22 -2.40 12.20
C PHE A 71 17.16 -2.59 13.73
N GLN A 72 17.24 -3.82 14.23
CA GLN A 72 17.05 -4.09 15.68
C GLN A 72 18.05 -3.39 16.61
N ASN A 73 19.24 -3.03 16.11
CA ASN A 73 20.28 -2.34 16.89
C ASN A 73 20.51 -0.90 16.42
N THR A 74 19.54 -0.31 15.74
CA THR A 74 19.64 1.04 15.22
C THR A 74 19.02 2.06 16.17
N GLU A 75 19.64 3.23 16.27
CA GLU A 75 19.14 4.31 17.12
C GLU A 75 17.74 4.77 16.69
N ALA A 76 16.90 5.13 17.67
CA ALA A 76 15.53 5.57 17.40
C ALA A 76 15.48 6.82 16.49
N GLY A 77 16.46 7.73 16.62
CA GLY A 77 16.55 8.93 15.79
C GLY A 77 16.71 8.62 14.30
N PHE A 78 17.56 7.65 13.95
CA PHE A 78 17.73 7.18 12.58
C PHE A 78 16.44 6.54 12.04
N LEU A 79 15.75 5.74 12.85
CA LEU A 79 14.49 5.13 12.41
C LEU A 79 13.40 6.18 12.17
N CYS A 80 13.32 7.21 13.01
CA CYS A 80 12.43 8.35 12.77
C CYS A 80 12.76 9.06 11.43
N GLU A 81 14.04 9.35 11.17
CA GLU A 81 14.50 9.92 9.90
C GLU A 81 14.20 9.02 8.69
N LEU A 82 14.24 7.71 8.88
CA LEU A 82 13.88 6.75 7.84
C LEU A 82 12.38 6.78 7.57
N VAL A 83 11.54 6.80 8.60
CA VAL A 83 10.07 6.93 8.45
C VAL A 83 9.71 8.15 7.62
N LEU A 84 10.32 9.30 7.88
CA LEU A 84 10.03 10.55 7.16
C LEU A 84 10.42 10.51 5.68
N ARG A 85 11.27 9.57 5.26
CA ARG A 85 11.67 9.35 3.85
C ARG A 85 10.93 8.20 3.18
N LEU A 86 10.15 7.41 3.91
CA LEU A 86 9.36 6.33 3.33
C LEU A 86 8.32 6.90 2.37
N ARG A 87 8.12 6.20 1.24
CA ARG A 87 7.04 6.47 0.31
C ARG A 87 6.12 5.26 0.29
N PRO A 88 4.83 5.40 0.65
CA PRO A 88 3.88 4.31 0.52
C PRO A 88 3.74 3.96 -0.97
N VAL A 89 3.87 2.68 -1.30
CA VAL A 89 3.66 2.16 -2.64
C VAL A 89 2.67 1.02 -2.57
N LEU A 90 1.63 1.09 -3.40
CA LEU A 90 0.60 0.07 -3.48
C LEU A 90 0.92 -0.93 -4.59
N PHE A 91 0.80 -2.22 -4.27
CA PHE A 91 0.93 -3.31 -5.24
C PHE A 91 -0.35 -4.13 -5.30
N SER A 92 -0.80 -4.45 -6.50
CA SER A 92 -1.92 -5.34 -6.76
C SER A 92 -1.50 -6.81 -6.62
N PRO A 93 -2.42 -7.72 -6.28
CA PRO A 93 -2.14 -9.16 -6.32
C PRO A 93 -1.66 -9.64 -7.70
N GLY A 94 -0.40 -10.07 -7.78
CA GLY A 94 0.26 -10.49 -9.03
C GLY A 94 1.18 -9.45 -9.66
N ASP A 95 1.32 -8.27 -9.04
CA ASP A 95 2.37 -7.32 -9.41
C ASP A 95 3.75 -7.88 -9.03
N TYR A 96 4.70 -7.72 -9.96
CA TYR A 96 6.10 -8.04 -9.71
C TYR A 96 6.76 -6.80 -9.11
N ILE A 97 7.08 -6.84 -7.82
CA ILE A 97 7.84 -5.79 -7.13
C ILE A 97 9.26 -5.71 -7.72
N CYS A 98 9.86 -6.88 -7.96
CA CYS A 98 11.21 -7.01 -8.51
C CYS A 98 11.27 -8.08 -9.60
N ARG A 99 12.10 -7.85 -10.62
CA ARG A 99 12.40 -8.82 -11.68
C ARG A 99 13.90 -9.07 -11.75
N LYS A 100 14.29 -10.34 -11.74
CA LYS A 100 15.70 -10.77 -11.90
C LYS A 100 16.29 -10.17 -13.18
N GLY A 101 17.47 -9.56 -13.07
CA GLY A 101 18.19 -8.97 -14.20
C GLY A 101 17.88 -7.49 -14.47
N ARG A 102 17.07 -6.82 -13.64
CA ARG A 102 16.94 -5.35 -13.62
C ARG A 102 17.56 -4.79 -12.35
N SER A 103 18.36 -3.73 -12.49
CA SER A 103 19.16 -3.10 -11.44
C SER A 103 18.41 -2.04 -10.62
N ALA A 104 17.13 -1.81 -10.88
CA ALA A 104 16.29 -0.88 -10.11
C ALA A 104 15.19 -1.65 -9.39
N CYS A 105 15.50 -2.05 -8.16
CA CYS A 105 14.53 -2.46 -7.16
C CYS A 105 14.75 -1.54 -5.97
N ASP A 106 13.81 -0.62 -5.74
CA ASP A 106 13.80 0.12 -4.49
C ASP A 106 13.60 -0.88 -3.33
N GLU A 107 14.32 -0.69 -2.23
CA GLU A 107 14.13 -1.51 -1.03
C GLU A 107 12.72 -1.28 -0.49
N ALA A 108 11.88 -2.33 -0.52
CA ALA A 108 10.49 -2.25 -0.12
C ALA A 108 10.26 -2.95 1.23
N PHE A 109 9.70 -2.22 2.19
CA PHE A 109 9.20 -2.78 3.44
C PHE A 109 7.73 -3.14 3.30
N LYS A 110 7.38 -4.41 3.52
CA LYS A 110 5.97 -4.82 3.59
C LYS A 110 5.41 -4.47 4.97
N SER A 111 4.49 -3.51 5.02
CA SER A 111 3.65 -3.31 6.18
C SER A 111 2.51 -4.32 6.15
N SER A 112 2.54 -5.31 7.05
CA SER A 112 1.35 -6.11 7.34
C SER A 112 0.42 -5.28 8.22
N HIS A 113 -0.63 -4.71 7.63
CA HIS A 113 -1.80 -4.30 8.40
C HIS A 113 -2.65 -5.55 8.64
N GLU A 114 -2.73 -5.95 9.91
CA GLU A 114 -3.75 -6.87 10.42
C GLU A 114 -5.09 -6.12 10.57
#